data_AF-A0A7C0WHU7-F1
#
_entry.id   AF-A0A7C0WHU7-F1
#
_cell.length_a   1.000
_cell.length_b   1.000
_cell.length_c   1.000
_cell.angle_alpha   90.00
_cell.angle_beta   90.00
_cell.angle_gamma   90.00
#
_symmetry.space_group_name_H-M   'P 1'
#
loop_
_entity.id
_entity.type
_entity.pdbx_description
1 polymer ?
#
loop_
_entity_poly.entity_id
_entity_poly.type
_entity_poly.pdbx_seq_one_letter_code
_entity_poly.pdbx_strand_id
1 'polypeptide(L)'
;MMLNIETKETIKAQLIGLLGSEKEIEKIFVFGSFVNSDNPQDVDVAIYQNSNESYLALALKYRKLTRAIAERIPIDIIPIKSDAPKHSFLTEIESGEIIYER
;
A
#
# COMPACT_ATOMS: atom_id res chain seq x y z
N MET A 1 1.92 -5.52 19.37
CA MET A 1 2.63 -6.79 19.12
C MET A 1 3.88 -6.41 18.37
N MET A 2 5.09 -6.64 18.91
CA MET A 2 6.32 -6.30 18.19
C MET A 2 6.32 -7.06 16.84
N LEU A 3 6.25 -6.34 15.73
CA LEU A 3 6.43 -6.93 14.41
C LEU A 3 7.92 -7.04 14.17
N ASN A 4 8.43 -8.27 14.16
CA ASN A 4 9.82 -8.50 13.76
C ASN A 4 9.98 -8.17 12.25
N ILE A 5 11.22 -7.91 11.85
CA ILE A 5 11.57 -7.53 10.47
C ILE A 5 11.07 -8.58 9.47
N GLU A 6 11.20 -9.87 9.79
CA GLU A 6 10.72 -10.98 8.94
C GLU A 6 9.21 -10.91 8.67
N THR A 7 8.40 -10.50 9.66
CA THR A 7 6.96 -10.32 9.47
C THR A 7 6.66 -9.13 8.56
N LYS A 8 7.41 -8.02 8.68
CA LYS A 8 7.25 -6.87 7.78
C LYS A 8 7.57 -7.25 6.33
N GLU A 9 8.69 -7.92 6.10
CA GLU A 9 9.08 -8.38 4.76
C GLU A 9 8.08 -9.38 4.18
N THR A 10 7.55 -10.28 5.02
CA THR A 10 6.48 -11.21 4.60
C THR A 10 5.22 -10.46 4.17
N ILE A 11 4.81 -9.42 4.91
CA ILE A 11 3.65 -8.59 4.55
C ILE A 11 3.89 -7.87 3.22
N LYS A 12 5.07 -7.26 3.02
CA LYS A 12 5.42 -6.60 1.76
C LYS A 12 5.38 -7.57 0.59
N ALA A 13 5.97 -8.76 0.74
CA ALA A 13 5.93 -9.80 -0.29
C ALA A 13 4.50 -10.25 -0.62
N GLN A 14 3.64 -10.37 0.38
CA GLN A 14 2.21 -10.67 0.17
C GLN A 14 1.47 -9.54 -0.54
N LEU A 15 1.74 -8.28 -0.19
CA LEU A 15 1.17 -7.12 -0.90
C LEU A 15 1.55 -7.14 -2.38
N ILE A 16 2.83 -7.37 -2.70
CA ILE A 16 3.30 -7.49 -4.08
C ILE A 16 2.58 -8.65 -4.80
N GLY A 17 2.47 -9.82 -4.17
CA GLY A 17 1.83 -10.98 -4.77
C GLY A 17 0.33 -10.81 -5.02
N LEU A 18 -0.38 -10.07 -4.16
CA LEU A 18 -1.83 -9.86 -4.26
C LEU A 18 -2.22 -8.69 -5.15
N LEU A 19 -1.42 -7.63 -5.18
CA LEU A 19 -1.72 -6.39 -5.90
C LEU A 19 -0.94 -6.29 -7.22
N GLY A 20 0.30 -6.78 -7.29
CA GLY A 20 1.16 -6.62 -8.47
C GLY A 20 0.65 -7.31 -9.75
N SER A 21 -0.35 -8.20 -9.64
CA SER A 21 -1.03 -8.80 -10.79
C SER A 21 -2.07 -7.88 -11.45
N GLU A 22 -2.54 -6.85 -10.75
CA GLU A 22 -3.49 -5.89 -11.28
C GLU A 22 -2.82 -5.03 -12.35
N LYS A 23 -3.52 -4.82 -13.47
CA LYS A 23 -2.92 -4.18 -14.67
C LYS A 23 -2.82 -2.66 -14.52
N GLU A 24 -3.70 -2.09 -13.73
CA GLU A 24 -3.76 -0.66 -13.50
C GLU A 24 -2.70 -0.18 -12.51
N ILE A 25 -2.14 -1.07 -11.69
CA ILE A 25 -1.17 -0.72 -10.66
C ILE A 25 0.20 -0.52 -11.28
N GLU A 26 0.75 0.68 -11.11
CA GLU A 26 2.08 1.06 -11.59
C GLU A 26 3.10 1.01 -10.46
N LYS A 27 2.73 1.48 -9.26
CA LYS A 27 3.60 1.48 -8.09
C LYS A 27 2.85 1.19 -6.81
N ILE A 28 3.52 0.53 -5.87
CA ILE A 28 3.02 0.32 -4.51
C ILE A 28 4.05 0.88 -3.53
N PHE A 29 3.59 1.81 -2.71
CA PHE A 29 4.36 2.37 -1.60
C PHE A 29 3.78 1.88 -0.29
N VAL A 30 4.67 1.56 0.65
CA VAL A 30 4.33 1.41 2.06
C VAL A 30 4.96 2.57 2.80
N PHE A 31 4.19 3.26 3.64
CA PHE A 31 4.65 4.46 4.32
C PHE A 31 4.17 4.50 5.77
N GLY A 32 4.31 5.66 6.42
CA GLY A 32 3.83 5.87 7.77
C GLY A 32 4.60 5.09 8.83
N SER A 33 3.88 4.66 9.87
CA SER A 33 4.48 4.00 11.04
C SER A 33 5.08 2.63 10.69
N PHE A 34 4.53 1.96 9.68
CA PHE A 34 5.00 0.64 9.26
C PHE A 34 6.46 0.61 8.84
N VAL A 35 6.93 1.67 8.18
CA VAL A 35 8.34 1.80 7.75
C VAL A 35 9.22 2.20 8.93
N ASN A 36 8.79 3.19 9.72
CA ASN A 36 9.66 3.91 10.65
C ASN A 36 9.60 3.42 12.13
N SER A 37 8.64 2.57 12.49
CA SER A 37 8.42 2.12 13.88
C SER A 37 8.67 0.63 14.05
N ASP A 38 9.21 0.20 15.19
CA ASP A 38 9.39 -1.21 15.55
C ASP A 38 8.07 -1.91 15.96
N ASN A 39 7.00 -1.13 16.21
CA ASN A 39 5.68 -1.65 16.60
C ASN A 39 4.56 -0.87 15.89
N PRO A 40 4.45 -1.00 14.56
CA PRO A 40 3.39 -0.34 13.81
C PRO A 40 2.04 -0.94 14.18
N GLN A 41 1.00 -0.10 14.16
CA GLN A 41 -0.38 -0.51 14.45
C GLN A 41 -1.15 -0.88 13.19
N ASP A 42 -0.69 -0.39 12.05
CA ASP A 42 -1.31 -0.49 10.74
C ASP A 42 -0.24 -0.51 9.64
N VAL A 43 -0.69 -0.79 8.41
CA VAL A 43 0.10 -0.68 7.19
C VAL A 43 -0.56 0.35 6.29
N ASP A 44 0.08 1.50 6.12
CA ASP A 44 -0.34 2.51 5.18
C ASP A 44 0.19 2.17 3.79
N VAL A 45 -0.71 1.92 2.84
CA VAL A 45 -0.37 1.50 1.47
C VAL A 45 -0.92 2.49 0.46
N ALA A 46 -0.04 3.12 -0.30
CA ALA A 46 -0.39 3.97 -1.41
C ALA A 46 -0.18 3.22 -2.73
N ILE A 47 -1.21 3.21 -3.57
CA ILE A 47 -1.22 2.50 -4.85
C ILE A 47 -1.35 3.51 -5.98
N TYR A 48 -0.26 3.75 -6.71
CA TYR A 48 -0.29 4.55 -7.92
C TYR A 48 -0.87 3.71 -9.05
N GLN A 49 -1.89 4.25 -9.70
CA GLN A 49 -2.66 3.53 -10.70
C GLN A 49 -3.19 4.42 -11.83
N ASN A 50 -3.43 3.79 -12.98
CA ASN A 50 -3.91 4.43 -14.21
C ASN A 50 -5.33 4.01 -14.65
N SER A 51 -6.08 3.28 -13.82
CA SER A 51 -7.48 2.90 -14.08
C SER A 51 -8.40 4.09 -14.14
N ASN A 52 -9.45 4.01 -14.97
CA ASN A 52 -10.53 5.00 -15.03
C ASN A 52 -11.64 4.75 -13.99
N GLU A 53 -11.49 3.75 -13.13
CA GLU A 53 -12.42 3.48 -12.04
C GLU A 53 -12.38 4.58 -10.97
N SER A 54 -13.50 4.73 -10.26
CA SER A 54 -13.61 5.68 -9.15
C SER A 54 -12.71 5.29 -7.98
N TYR A 55 -12.27 6.28 -7.20
CA TYR A 55 -11.49 6.07 -5.97
C TYR A 55 -12.12 5.01 -5.05
N LEU A 56 -13.43 5.12 -4.79
CA LEU A 56 -14.12 4.20 -3.88
C LEU A 56 -14.12 2.76 -4.42
N ALA A 57 -14.35 2.57 -5.72
CA ALA A 57 -14.34 1.25 -6.34
C ALA A 57 -12.96 0.58 -6.20
N LEU A 58 -11.90 1.31 -6.53
CA LEU A 58 -10.52 0.83 -6.40
C LEU A 58 -10.15 0.55 -4.95
N ALA A 59 -10.49 1.45 -4.03
CA ALA A 59 -10.19 1.27 -2.61
C ALA A 59 -10.89 0.02 -2.04
N LEU A 60 -12.13 -0.26 -2.45
CA LEU A 60 -12.85 -1.47 -2.06
C LEU A 60 -12.25 -2.73 -2.71
N LYS A 61 -11.89 -2.66 -4.00
CA LYS A 61 -11.22 -3.74 -4.73
C LYS A 61 -9.93 -4.15 -4.03
N TYR A 62 -9.05 -3.19 -3.76
CA TYR A 62 -7.75 -3.48 -3.15
C TYR A 62 -7.87 -3.94 -1.70
N ARG A 63 -8.83 -3.40 -0.91
CA ARG A 63 -9.13 -3.91 0.43
C ARG A 63 -9.61 -5.37 0.38
N LYS A 64 -10.40 -5.73 -0.63
CA LYS A 64 -10.83 -7.12 -0.83
C LYS A 64 -9.64 -8.03 -1.17
N LEU A 65 -8.74 -7.60 -2.04
CA LEU A 65 -7.55 -8.38 -2.42
C LEU A 65 -6.60 -8.62 -1.24
N THR A 66 -6.45 -7.62 -0.37
CA THR A 66 -5.53 -7.64 0.78
C THR A 66 -6.14 -8.17 2.08
N ARG A 67 -7.38 -8.70 2.03
CA ARG A 67 -8.13 -9.14 3.22
C ARG A 67 -7.36 -10.15 4.09
N ALA A 68 -6.60 -11.07 3.48
CA ALA A 68 -5.81 -12.06 4.21
C ALA A 68 -4.69 -11.42 5.06
N ILE A 69 -4.19 -10.25 4.67
CA ILE A 69 -3.23 -9.48 5.45
C ILE A 69 -3.96 -8.68 6.54
N ALA A 70 -5.13 -8.11 6.22
CA ALA A 70 -5.95 -7.31 7.14
C ALA A 70 -6.41 -8.09 8.39
N GLU A 71 -6.48 -9.43 8.30
CA GLU A 71 -6.74 -10.33 9.43
C GLU A 71 -5.60 -10.37 10.46
N ARG A 72 -4.39 -9.93 10.07
CA ARG A 72 -3.17 -9.94 10.91
C ARG A 72 -2.83 -8.55 11.42
N ILE A 73 -2.94 -7.55 10.56
CA ILE A 73 -2.66 -6.15 10.86
C ILE A 73 -3.61 -5.27 10.03
N PRO A 74 -4.22 -4.22 10.62
CA PRO A 74 -5.00 -3.25 9.86
C PRO A 74 -4.21 -2.71 8.66
N ILE A 75 -4.88 -2.58 7.53
CA ILE A 75 -4.30 -2.01 6.31
C ILE A 75 -5.18 -0.84 5.88
N ASP A 76 -4.55 0.31 5.65
CA ASP A 76 -5.19 1.41 4.94
C ASP A 76 -4.66 1.48 3.51
N ILE A 77 -5.59 1.57 2.55
CA ILE A 77 -5.26 1.59 1.13
C ILE A 77 -5.76 2.88 0.51
N ILE A 78 -4.83 3.57 -0.14
CA ILE A 78 -5.04 4.84 -0.78
C ILE A 78 -4.71 4.70 -2.27
N PRO A 79 -5.72 4.52 -3.13
CA PRO A 79 -5.54 4.62 -4.58
C PRO A 79 -5.19 6.06 -4.97
N ILE A 80 -4.11 6.22 -5.72
CA ILE A 80 -3.61 7.50 -6.22
C ILE A 80 -3.57 7.42 -7.73
N LYS A 81 -4.19 8.40 -8.38
CA LYS A 81 -4.08 8.57 -9.83
C LYS A 81 -2.65 8.95 -10.18
N SER A 82 -2.06 8.31 -11.20
CA SER A 82 -0.67 8.57 -11.58
C SER A 82 -0.39 10.02 -12.02
N ASP A 83 -1.42 10.75 -12.43
CA ASP A 83 -1.37 12.17 -12.79
C ASP A 83 -1.80 13.12 -11.66
N ALA A 84 -1.96 12.62 -10.42
CA ALA A 84 -2.36 13.44 -9.30
C ALA A 84 -1.34 14.56 -9.00
N PRO A 85 -1.78 15.81 -8.80
CA PRO A 85 -0.88 16.94 -8.54
C PRO A 85 -0.12 16.75 -7.23
N LYS A 86 1.18 17.07 -7.25
CA LYS A 86 2.09 16.99 -6.09
C LYS A 86 1.62 17.91 -4.96
N HIS A 87 0.93 17.32 -3.98
CA HIS A 87 0.58 17.95 -2.71
C HIS A 87 1.46 17.40 -1.59
N SER A 88 1.50 18.08 -0.43
CA SER A 88 2.30 17.68 0.74
C SER A 88 2.10 16.21 1.15
N PHE A 89 0.87 15.70 0.98
CA PHE A 89 0.53 14.30 1.23
C PHE A 89 1.29 13.31 0.34
N LEU A 90 1.53 13.66 -0.93
CA LEU A 90 2.31 12.82 -1.84
C LEU A 90 3.80 12.83 -1.48
N THR A 91 4.31 13.90 -0.89
CA THR A 91 5.69 13.95 -0.39
C THR A 91 5.92 12.98 0.77
N GLU A 92 4.94 12.83 1.66
CA GLU A 92 4.99 11.85 2.75
C GLU A 92 4.98 10.41 2.20
N ILE A 93 4.13 10.12 1.22
CA ILE A 93 4.12 8.81 0.54
C ILE A 93 5.45 8.53 -0.17
N GLU A 94 5.99 9.53 -0.89
CA GLU A 94 7.27 9.44 -1.59
C GLU A 94 8.46 9.26 -0.61
N SER A 95 8.31 9.64 0.67
CA SER A 95 9.30 9.35 1.72
C SER A 95 9.22 7.93 2.28
N GLY A 96 8.16 7.19 1.94
CA GLY A 96 8.01 5.79 2.26
C GLY A 96 8.88 4.87 1.40
N GLU A 97 8.63 3.57 1.51
CA GLU A 97 9.33 2.54 0.78
C GLU A 97 8.52 2.08 -0.43
N ILE A 98 9.13 2.12 -1.62
CA ILE A 98 8.55 1.50 -2.81
C ILE A 98 8.80 -0.01 -2.79
N ILE A 99 7.72 -0.80 -2.79
CA ILE A 99 7.79 -2.26 -2.75
C ILE A 99 7.49 -2.91 -4.10
N TYR A 100 6.89 -2.16 -5.03
CA TYR A 100 6.60 -2.61 -6.40
C TYR A 100 6.64 -1.42 -7.36
N GLU A 101 7.22 -1.65 -8.55
CA GLU A 101 7.22 -0.74 -9.69
C GLU A 101 7.19 -1.55 -10.99
N ARG A 102 6.44 -1.07 -11.99
CA ARG A 102 6.35 -1.66 -13.33
C ARG A 102 7.13 -0.87 -14.38
#